data_AF-A0A0C4FCZ6-F1
#
_entry.id   AF-A0A0C4FCZ6-F1
#
_cell.length_a   1.000
_cell.length_b   1.000
_cell.length_c   1.000
_cell.angle_alpha   90.00
_cell.angle_beta   90.00
_cell.angle_gamma   90.00
#
_symmetry.space_group_name_H-M   'P 1'
#
loop_
_entity.id
_entity.type
_entity.pdbx_description
1 polymer ?
#
loop_
_entity_poly.entity_id
_entity_poly.type
_entity_poly.pdbx_seq_one_letter_code
_entity_poly.pdbx_strand_id
1 'polypeptide(L)'
;HVTHLSPNSPIAALRLSFLSYFFLAQPLEQSMKPIKKCLHSDPESKACKKAFRQLKALEKELAKVRNFSNSNGHRSAIKLLIPKGNEAEGLIEKTRVIIKEAQLADLKAGIDEPLISAEVEEVEKLSRLLTSLYSFGCKAYVGLNELKNSQSICETLHARDENDIWGVISKAETLMANEDWEQAVNLLKEAYSKNEDEEEISSRLRKAQKGLKISKQKDYYKVLGVPKNADERTLKKAYRKATLKAHPDKGGSQAKMTALNEAYEVLSNPELRARYDNGK
;
A
#
# COMPACT_ATOMS: atom_id res chain seq x y z
N HIS A 1 -36.04 -29.40 -1.89
CA HIS A 1 -35.40 -30.15 -3.00
C HIS A 1 -33.89 -30.04 -2.86
N VAL A 2 -33.27 -31.01 -2.19
CA VAL A 2 -31.81 -31.16 -2.18
C VAL A 2 -31.48 -31.92 -3.47
N THR A 3 -31.36 -31.20 -4.58
CA THR A 3 -30.91 -31.78 -5.84
C THR A 3 -29.46 -32.18 -5.69
N HIS A 4 -29.23 -33.49 -5.78
CA HIS A 4 -27.92 -34.11 -5.84
C HIS A 4 -26.96 -33.27 -6.71
N LEU A 5 -25.92 -32.72 -6.10
CA LEU A 5 -24.73 -32.31 -6.82
C LEU A 5 -24.18 -33.57 -7.49
N SER A 6 -24.53 -33.76 -8.77
CA SER A 6 -23.87 -34.77 -9.60
C SER A 6 -22.36 -34.53 -9.46
N PRO A 7 -21.56 -35.53 -9.04
CA PRO A 7 -20.11 -35.39 -8.89
C PRO A 7 -19.38 -34.94 -10.16
N ASN A 8 -20.08 -34.92 -11.30
CA ASN A 8 -19.62 -34.52 -12.62
C ASN A 8 -20.38 -33.32 -13.21
N SER A 9 -21.14 -32.55 -12.41
CA SER A 9 -21.79 -31.33 -12.89
C SER A 9 -20.72 -30.29 -13.30
N PRO A 10 -20.71 -29.79 -14.56
CA PRO A 10 -19.79 -28.74 -15.00
C PRO A 10 -19.89 -27.50 -14.11
N ILE A 11 -21.08 -27.15 -13.65
CA ILE A 11 -21.33 -25.98 -12.81
C ILE A 11 -20.64 -26.13 -11.45
N ALA A 12 -20.75 -27.30 -10.82
CA ALA A 12 -20.09 -27.55 -9.54
C ALA A 12 -18.56 -27.46 -9.67
N ALA A 13 -17.99 -28.00 -10.75
CA ALA A 13 -16.56 -27.89 -11.04
C ALA A 13 -16.13 -26.43 -11.24
N LEU A 14 -16.90 -25.66 -12.02
CA LEU A 14 -16.63 -24.25 -12.27
C LEU A 14 -16.71 -23.42 -10.99
N ARG A 15 -17.76 -23.60 -10.18
CA ARG A 15 -17.95 -22.93 -8.89
C ARG A 15 -16.77 -23.18 -7.96
N LEU A 16 -16.38 -24.45 -7.78
CA LEU A 16 -15.27 -24.81 -6.89
C LEU A 16 -13.94 -24.20 -7.35
N SER A 17 -13.65 -24.30 -8.65
CA SER A 17 -12.45 -23.68 -9.24
C SER A 17 -12.44 -22.16 -9.09
N PHE A 18 -13.59 -21.52 -9.30
CA PHE A 18 -13.76 -20.08 -9.21
C PHE A 18 -13.54 -19.57 -7.78
N LEU A 19 -14.24 -20.15 -6.81
CA LEU A 19 -14.11 -19.80 -5.39
C LEU A 19 -12.68 -20.02 -4.89
N SER A 20 -12.09 -21.16 -5.25
CA SER A 20 -10.70 -21.49 -4.91
C SER A 20 -9.72 -20.44 -5.43
N TYR A 21 -9.86 -20.02 -6.69
CA TYR A 21 -8.93 -19.08 -7.30
C TYR A 21 -9.14 -17.64 -6.86
N PHE A 22 -10.36 -17.11 -6.96
CA PHE A 22 -10.62 -15.69 -6.76
C PHE A 22 -10.83 -15.31 -5.28
N PHE A 23 -11.39 -16.19 -4.46
CA PHE A 23 -11.78 -15.87 -3.08
C PHE A 23 -10.88 -16.49 -2.04
N LEU A 24 -10.34 -17.68 -2.32
CA LEU A 24 -9.36 -18.33 -1.43
C LEU A 24 -7.91 -18.08 -1.84
N ALA A 25 -7.68 -17.43 -3.00
CA ALA A 25 -6.37 -17.13 -3.55
C ALA A 25 -5.44 -18.35 -3.62
N GLN A 26 -5.99 -19.54 -3.88
CA GLN A 26 -5.23 -20.79 -3.95
C GLN A 26 -4.41 -20.86 -5.24
N PRO A 27 -3.25 -21.56 -5.23
CA PRO A 27 -2.43 -21.73 -6.43
C PRO A 27 -3.25 -22.22 -7.63
N LEU A 28 -2.93 -21.73 -8.83
CA LEU A 28 -3.66 -22.08 -10.05
C LEU A 28 -3.77 -23.60 -10.22
N GLU A 29 -2.71 -24.35 -9.92
CA GLU A 29 -2.70 -25.80 -10.04
C GLU A 29 -3.82 -26.47 -9.23
N GLN A 30 -4.00 -26.04 -7.98
CA GLN A 30 -5.05 -26.54 -7.09
C GLN A 30 -6.43 -26.09 -7.55
N SER A 31 -6.56 -24.79 -7.86
CA SER A 31 -7.82 -24.21 -8.31
C SER A 31 -8.30 -24.80 -9.63
N MET A 32 -7.40 -25.31 -10.48
CA MET A 32 -7.76 -25.94 -11.76
C MET A 32 -8.16 -27.41 -11.68
N LYS A 33 -7.94 -28.10 -10.55
CA LYS A 33 -8.24 -29.55 -10.43
C LYS A 33 -9.71 -29.88 -10.82
N PRO A 34 -10.73 -29.14 -10.35
CA PRO A 34 -12.12 -29.42 -10.73
C PRO A 34 -12.39 -29.23 -12.23
N ILE A 35 -11.93 -28.13 -12.83
CA ILE A 35 -12.07 -27.88 -14.28
C ILE A 35 -11.36 -28.94 -15.11
N LYS A 36 -10.16 -29.39 -14.69
CA LYS A 36 -9.45 -30.49 -15.38
C LYS A 36 -10.24 -31.80 -15.32
N LYS A 37 -10.86 -32.10 -14.18
CA LYS A 37 -11.75 -33.26 -14.04
C LYS A 37 -12.99 -33.13 -14.93
N CYS A 38 -13.61 -31.94 -14.98
CA CYS A 38 -14.71 -31.64 -15.91
C CYS A 38 -14.32 -31.94 -17.36
N LEU A 39 -13.16 -31.45 -17.82
CA LEU A 39 -12.67 -31.67 -19.18
C LEU A 39 -12.26 -33.13 -19.45
N HIS A 40 -11.86 -33.87 -18.43
CA HIS A 40 -11.59 -35.30 -18.57
C HIS A 40 -12.88 -36.10 -18.77
N SER A 41 -13.95 -35.73 -18.05
CA SER A 41 -15.26 -36.36 -18.18
C SER A 41 -16.03 -35.93 -19.43
N ASP A 42 -15.93 -34.66 -19.81
CA ASP A 42 -16.52 -34.09 -21.02
C ASP A 42 -15.49 -33.20 -21.73
N PRO A 43 -14.71 -33.77 -22.67
CA PRO A 43 -13.73 -33.03 -23.44
C PRO A 43 -14.32 -31.92 -24.31
N GLU A 44 -15.64 -31.89 -24.57
CA GLU A 44 -16.31 -30.90 -25.41
C GLU A 44 -17.04 -29.80 -24.63
N SER A 45 -16.98 -29.84 -23.30
CA SER A 45 -17.57 -28.83 -22.42
C SER A 45 -17.07 -27.41 -22.75
N LYS A 46 -17.92 -26.60 -23.38
CA LYS A 46 -17.62 -25.20 -23.72
C LYS A 46 -17.31 -24.37 -22.48
N ALA A 47 -18.07 -24.56 -21.40
CA ALA A 47 -17.88 -23.85 -20.14
C ALA A 47 -16.52 -24.15 -19.51
N CYS A 48 -16.17 -25.44 -19.39
CA CYS A 48 -14.89 -25.84 -18.79
C CYS A 48 -13.70 -25.45 -19.69
N LYS A 49 -13.84 -25.50 -21.03
CA LYS A 49 -12.82 -24.98 -21.97
C LYS A 49 -12.62 -23.46 -21.81
N LYS A 50 -13.70 -22.68 -21.72
CA LYS A 50 -13.66 -21.22 -21.53
C LYS A 50 -12.98 -20.87 -20.21
N ALA A 51 -13.43 -21.44 -19.10
CA ALA A 51 -12.87 -21.17 -17.78
C ALA A 51 -11.39 -21.59 -17.67
N PHE A 52 -11.01 -22.73 -18.26
CA PHE A 52 -9.61 -23.17 -18.31
C PHE A 52 -8.71 -22.14 -18.99
N ARG A 53 -9.11 -21.64 -20.17
CA ARG A 53 -8.34 -20.64 -20.92
C ARG A 53 -8.26 -19.31 -20.17
N GLN A 54 -9.37 -18.89 -19.59
CA GLN A 54 -9.48 -17.65 -18.83
C GLN A 54 -8.55 -17.65 -17.60
N LEU A 55 -8.60 -18.70 -16.77
CA LEU A 55 -7.72 -18.81 -15.61
C LEU A 55 -6.24 -18.90 -16.01
N LYS A 56 -5.92 -19.61 -17.10
CA LYS A 56 -4.55 -19.68 -17.63
C LYS A 56 -4.03 -18.32 -18.11
N ALA A 57 -4.85 -17.56 -18.83
CA ALA A 57 -4.50 -16.23 -19.30
C ALA A 57 -4.27 -15.26 -18.14
N LEU A 58 -5.19 -15.28 -17.16
CA LEU A 58 -5.12 -14.44 -15.97
C LEU A 58 -3.87 -14.75 -15.13
N GLU A 59 -3.57 -16.03 -14.90
CA GLU A 59 -2.37 -16.44 -14.16
C GLU A 59 -1.08 -16.02 -14.86
N LYS A 60 -1.05 -16.04 -16.20
CA LYS A 60 0.13 -15.58 -16.96
C LYS A 60 0.41 -14.09 -16.73
N GLU A 61 -0.62 -13.26 -16.66
CA GLU A 61 -0.47 -11.83 -16.32
C GLU A 61 -0.10 -11.66 -14.85
N LEU A 62 -0.76 -12.37 -13.94
CA LEU A 62 -0.48 -12.32 -12.51
C LEU A 62 0.96 -12.75 -12.17
N ALA A 63 1.48 -13.78 -12.82
CA ALA A 63 2.87 -14.20 -12.66
C ALA A 63 3.87 -13.09 -13.06
N LYS A 64 3.57 -12.31 -14.11
CA LYS A 64 4.38 -11.14 -14.47
C LYS A 64 4.34 -10.06 -13.38
N VAL A 65 3.16 -9.77 -12.83
CA VAL A 65 3.02 -8.82 -11.72
C VAL A 65 3.84 -9.26 -10.51
N ARG A 66 3.75 -10.53 -10.10
CA ARG A 66 4.55 -11.09 -9.00
C ARG A 66 6.05 -10.92 -9.27
N ASN A 67 6.50 -11.22 -10.50
CA ASN A 67 7.90 -11.04 -10.87
C ASN A 67 8.34 -9.58 -10.78
N PHE A 68 7.58 -8.64 -11.35
CA PHE A 68 7.88 -7.21 -11.27
C PHE A 68 7.88 -6.69 -9.83
N SER A 69 6.94 -7.17 -9.02
CA SER A 69 6.87 -6.84 -7.60
C SER A 69 8.08 -7.32 -6.80
N ASN A 70 8.76 -8.36 -7.27
CA ASN A 70 9.96 -8.92 -6.63
C ASN A 70 11.26 -8.32 -7.22
N SER A 71 11.22 -7.74 -8.43
CA SER A 71 12.40 -7.28 -9.17
C SER A 71 12.54 -5.74 -9.30
N ASN A 72 12.03 -4.96 -8.34
CA ASN A 72 11.95 -3.49 -8.41
C ASN A 72 11.28 -2.95 -9.71
N GLY A 73 10.48 -3.79 -10.39
CA GLY A 73 9.78 -3.49 -11.63
C GLY A 73 8.51 -2.67 -11.45
N HIS A 74 8.50 -1.71 -10.52
CA HIS A 74 7.28 -1.03 -10.06
C HIS A 74 6.46 -0.39 -11.19
N ARG A 75 7.12 0.30 -12.15
CA ARG A 75 6.43 0.92 -13.30
C ARG A 75 5.73 -0.10 -14.19
N SER A 76 6.38 -1.24 -14.43
CA SER A 76 5.83 -2.33 -15.23
C SER A 76 4.66 -3.01 -14.53
N ALA A 77 4.75 -3.18 -13.20
CA ALA A 77 3.65 -3.67 -12.38
C ALA A 77 2.43 -2.73 -12.47
N ILE A 78 2.63 -1.42 -12.28
CA ILE A 78 1.56 -0.42 -12.40
C ILE A 78 0.93 -0.46 -13.79
N LYS A 79 1.74 -0.45 -14.86
CA LYS A 79 1.23 -0.50 -16.23
C LYS A 79 0.35 -1.74 -16.50
N LEU A 80 0.70 -2.90 -15.94
CA LEU A 80 -0.07 -4.12 -16.12
C LEU A 80 -1.33 -4.16 -15.24
N LEU A 81 -1.27 -3.60 -14.04
CA LEU A 81 -2.38 -3.60 -13.07
C LEU A 81 -3.43 -2.53 -13.39
N ILE A 82 -2.98 -1.29 -13.61
CA ILE A 82 -3.79 -0.09 -13.81
C ILE A 82 -3.11 0.80 -14.88
N PRO A 83 -3.22 0.42 -16.16
CA PRO A 83 -2.73 1.24 -17.25
C PRO A 83 -3.46 2.59 -17.29
N LYS A 84 -2.79 3.64 -17.79
CA LYS A 84 -3.37 4.99 -17.92
C LYS A 84 -3.78 5.26 -19.37
N GLY A 85 -4.84 6.04 -19.55
CA GLY A 85 -5.30 6.52 -20.86
C GLY A 85 -6.05 5.45 -21.67
N ASN A 86 -5.86 5.43 -22.99
CA ASN A 86 -6.57 4.53 -23.92
C ASN A 86 -5.93 3.13 -24.04
N GLU A 87 -5.11 2.74 -23.08
CA GLU A 87 -4.49 1.40 -23.05
C GLU A 87 -5.54 0.33 -22.73
N ALA A 88 -5.26 -0.94 -23.07
CA ALA A 88 -6.14 -2.06 -22.78
C ALA A 88 -6.43 -2.18 -21.27
N GLU A 89 -7.59 -2.74 -20.91
CA GLU A 89 -8.02 -2.89 -19.52
C GLU A 89 -6.93 -3.53 -18.64
N GLY A 90 -6.70 -2.93 -17.47
CA GLY A 90 -5.75 -3.42 -16.49
C GLY A 90 -6.17 -4.74 -15.86
N LEU A 91 -5.19 -5.48 -15.31
CA LEU A 91 -5.44 -6.76 -14.66
C LEU A 91 -6.45 -6.67 -13.51
N ILE A 92 -6.49 -5.55 -12.78
CA ILE A 92 -7.48 -5.32 -11.72
C ILE A 92 -8.88 -5.27 -12.32
N GLU A 93 -9.10 -4.45 -13.35
CA GLU A 93 -10.43 -4.30 -13.96
C GLU A 93 -10.89 -5.59 -14.66
N LYS A 94 -9.98 -6.26 -15.38
CA LYS A 94 -10.26 -7.59 -15.94
C LYS A 94 -10.73 -8.56 -14.86
N THR A 95 -10.04 -8.62 -13.72
CA THR A 95 -10.40 -9.53 -12.61
C THR A 95 -11.75 -9.16 -11.99
N ARG A 96 -12.02 -7.86 -11.84
CA ARG A 96 -13.30 -7.31 -11.36
C ARG A 96 -14.46 -7.72 -12.25
N VAL A 97 -14.36 -7.50 -13.55
CA VAL A 97 -15.36 -7.89 -14.54
C VAL A 97 -15.65 -9.39 -14.46
N ILE A 98 -14.61 -10.23 -14.39
CA ILE A 98 -14.77 -11.68 -14.27
C ILE A 98 -15.54 -12.07 -13.00
N ILE A 99 -15.29 -11.40 -11.88
CA ILE A 99 -16.00 -11.63 -10.62
C ILE A 99 -17.46 -11.21 -10.70
N LYS A 100 -17.76 -10.08 -11.33
CA LYS A 100 -19.15 -9.64 -11.53
C LYS A 100 -19.91 -10.56 -12.50
N GLU A 101 -19.28 -10.97 -13.60
CA GLU A 101 -19.89 -11.88 -14.56
C GLU A 101 -20.23 -13.24 -13.94
N ALA A 102 -19.52 -13.66 -12.90
CA ALA A 102 -19.82 -14.90 -12.18
C ALA A 102 -21.17 -14.88 -11.43
N GLN A 103 -21.80 -13.71 -11.27
CA GLN A 103 -23.17 -13.55 -10.75
C GLN A 103 -24.24 -13.69 -11.84
N LEU A 104 -23.84 -13.91 -13.10
CA LEU A 104 -24.73 -14.09 -14.23
C LEU A 104 -24.68 -15.54 -14.73
N ALA A 105 -25.81 -16.04 -15.23
CA ALA A 105 -25.84 -17.32 -15.95
C ALA A 105 -25.20 -17.16 -17.34
N ASP A 106 -24.40 -18.15 -17.76
CA ASP A 106 -23.82 -18.21 -19.11
C ASP A 106 -24.53 -19.29 -19.93
N LEU A 107 -25.73 -18.95 -20.40
CA LEU A 107 -26.58 -19.86 -21.18
C LEU A 107 -25.87 -20.36 -22.45
N LYS A 108 -24.98 -19.54 -23.04
CA LYS A 108 -24.19 -19.94 -24.23
C LYS A 108 -23.16 -21.02 -23.91
N ALA A 109 -22.68 -21.05 -22.67
CA ALA A 109 -21.79 -22.07 -22.16
C ALA A 109 -22.53 -23.27 -21.53
N GLY A 110 -23.87 -23.25 -21.48
CA GLY A 110 -24.67 -24.29 -20.82
C GLY A 110 -24.67 -24.16 -19.29
N ILE A 111 -24.47 -22.94 -18.78
CA ILE A 111 -24.56 -22.61 -17.36
C ILE A 111 -25.90 -21.89 -17.16
N ASP A 112 -26.85 -22.56 -16.54
CA ASP A 112 -28.22 -22.07 -16.29
C ASP A 112 -28.38 -21.37 -14.93
N GLU A 113 -27.42 -21.54 -14.02
CA GLU A 113 -27.36 -20.87 -12.73
C GLU A 113 -26.02 -20.14 -12.51
N PRO A 114 -25.99 -18.99 -11.82
CA PRO A 114 -24.77 -18.22 -11.64
C PRO A 114 -23.77 -18.96 -10.74
N LEU A 115 -22.47 -18.72 -10.95
CA LEU A 115 -21.41 -19.34 -10.14
C LEU A 115 -21.41 -18.78 -8.70
N ILE A 116 -21.85 -17.55 -8.52
CA ILE A 116 -22.06 -16.89 -7.24
C ILE A 116 -23.50 -16.36 -7.20
N SER A 117 -24.17 -16.46 -6.06
CA SER A 117 -25.53 -15.89 -5.93
C SER A 117 -25.53 -14.39 -6.26
N ALA A 118 -26.53 -13.96 -7.03
CA ALA A 118 -26.76 -12.54 -7.35
C ALA A 118 -27.15 -11.72 -6.10
N GLU A 119 -27.58 -12.39 -5.02
CA GLU A 119 -27.91 -11.77 -3.73
C GLU A 119 -26.67 -11.34 -2.93
N VAL A 120 -25.48 -11.84 -3.31
CA VAL A 120 -24.24 -11.44 -2.65
C VAL A 120 -23.87 -10.04 -3.12
N GLU A 121 -24.21 -9.05 -2.31
CA GLU A 121 -23.80 -7.67 -2.54
C GLU A 121 -22.27 -7.52 -2.41
N GLU A 122 -21.72 -6.58 -3.18
CA GLU A 122 -20.29 -6.22 -3.14
C GLU A 122 -19.32 -7.41 -3.23
N VAL A 123 -19.67 -8.44 -4.01
CA VAL A 123 -18.90 -9.68 -4.17
C VAL A 123 -17.40 -9.45 -4.45
N GLU A 124 -17.06 -8.38 -5.16
CA GLU A 124 -15.67 -8.01 -5.46
C GLU A 124 -14.85 -7.74 -4.18
N LYS A 125 -15.44 -7.21 -3.12
CA LYS A 125 -14.76 -6.94 -1.84
C LYS A 125 -14.29 -8.22 -1.17
N LEU A 126 -14.99 -9.33 -1.38
CA LEU A 126 -14.67 -10.62 -0.77
C LEU A 126 -13.51 -11.37 -1.47
N SER A 127 -13.11 -10.94 -2.67
CA SER A 127 -12.05 -11.60 -3.42
C SER A 127 -10.66 -11.32 -2.83
N ARG A 128 -10.03 -12.35 -2.24
CA ARG A 128 -8.63 -12.27 -1.80
C ARG A 128 -7.66 -12.01 -2.96
N LEU A 129 -7.94 -12.56 -4.14
CA LEU A 129 -7.10 -12.30 -5.32
C LEU A 129 -7.09 -10.82 -5.70
N LEU A 130 -8.26 -10.17 -5.73
CA LEU A 130 -8.33 -8.73 -5.97
C LEU A 130 -7.54 -7.96 -4.90
N THR A 131 -7.68 -8.33 -3.61
CA THR A 131 -6.91 -7.72 -2.53
C THR A 131 -5.39 -7.83 -2.79
N SER A 132 -4.90 -9.00 -3.22
CA SER A 132 -3.50 -9.15 -3.61
C SER A 132 -3.09 -8.26 -4.79
N LEU A 133 -3.94 -8.09 -5.81
CA LEU A 133 -3.66 -7.21 -6.95
C LEU A 133 -3.60 -5.73 -6.52
N TYR A 134 -4.51 -5.29 -5.66
CA TYR A 134 -4.47 -3.96 -5.04
C TYR A 134 -3.20 -3.77 -4.20
N SER A 135 -2.81 -4.80 -3.43
CA SER A 135 -1.56 -4.82 -2.64
C SER A 135 -0.32 -4.65 -3.52
N PHE A 136 -0.21 -5.39 -4.63
CA PHE A 136 0.90 -5.22 -5.58
C PHE A 136 0.98 -3.83 -6.19
N GLY A 137 -0.16 -3.23 -6.55
CA GLY A 137 -0.16 -1.90 -7.13
C GLY A 137 0.15 -0.82 -6.09
N CYS A 138 -0.36 -0.95 -4.86
CA CYS A 138 -0.04 -0.04 -3.77
C CYS A 138 1.46 -0.11 -3.43
N LYS A 139 2.01 -1.32 -3.27
CA LYS A 139 3.46 -1.56 -3.13
C LYS A 139 4.26 -0.88 -4.23
N ALA A 140 3.81 -0.99 -5.49
CA ALA A 140 4.53 -0.41 -6.61
C ALA A 140 4.58 1.12 -6.56
N TYR A 141 3.48 1.79 -6.20
CA TYR A 141 3.52 3.25 -6.05
C TYR A 141 4.33 3.71 -4.83
N VAL A 142 4.22 3.02 -3.69
CA VAL A 142 5.04 3.27 -2.51
C VAL A 142 6.53 3.13 -2.85
N GLY A 143 6.91 2.07 -3.57
CA GLY A 143 8.29 1.86 -4.03
C GLY A 143 8.81 2.95 -4.98
N LEU A 144 7.92 3.67 -5.67
CA LEU A 144 8.27 4.84 -6.50
C LEU A 144 8.18 6.18 -5.75
N ASN A 145 7.78 6.18 -4.48
CA ASN A 145 7.49 7.38 -3.70
C ASN A 145 6.42 8.28 -4.36
N GLU A 146 5.47 7.69 -5.09
CA GLU A 146 4.39 8.39 -5.78
C GLU A 146 3.08 8.38 -4.97
N LEU A 147 3.13 8.85 -3.71
CA LEU A 147 2.01 8.79 -2.75
C LEU A 147 0.70 9.43 -3.26
N LYS A 148 0.80 10.51 -4.02
CA LYS A 148 -0.38 11.17 -4.59
C LYS A 148 -1.08 10.30 -5.64
N ASN A 149 -0.31 9.56 -6.44
CA ASN A 149 -0.85 8.65 -7.45
C ASN A 149 -1.32 7.33 -6.82
N SER A 150 -0.78 6.95 -5.66
CA SER A 150 -1.15 5.74 -4.93
C SER A 150 -2.50 5.86 -4.22
N GLN A 151 -2.99 7.08 -3.99
CA GLN A 151 -4.14 7.35 -3.12
C GLN A 151 -5.33 6.43 -3.42
N SER A 152 -5.83 6.45 -4.67
CA SER A 152 -7.01 5.64 -5.04
C SER A 152 -6.80 4.13 -4.84
N ILE A 153 -5.63 3.60 -5.21
CA ILE A 153 -5.39 2.16 -5.12
C ILE A 153 -5.16 1.71 -3.66
N CYS A 154 -4.42 2.49 -2.88
CA CYS A 154 -4.08 2.16 -1.50
C CYS A 154 -5.25 2.40 -0.54
N GLU A 155 -6.10 3.39 -0.78
CA GLU A 155 -7.37 3.56 -0.04
C GLU A 155 -8.32 2.40 -0.32
N THR A 156 -8.42 1.98 -1.59
CA THR A 156 -9.21 0.80 -1.95
C THR A 156 -8.66 -0.46 -1.28
N LEU A 157 -7.34 -0.63 -1.24
CA LEU A 157 -6.69 -1.74 -0.53
C LEU A 157 -7.04 -1.73 0.96
N HIS A 158 -6.91 -0.58 1.62
CA HIS A 158 -7.21 -0.44 3.04
C HIS A 158 -8.68 -0.73 3.36
N ALA A 159 -9.60 -0.33 2.48
CA ALA A 159 -11.03 -0.66 2.62
C ALA A 159 -11.34 -2.16 2.43
N ARG A 160 -10.44 -2.91 1.77
CA ARG A 160 -10.57 -4.36 1.57
C ARG A 160 -9.88 -5.16 2.68
N ASP A 161 -8.74 -4.67 3.14
CA ASP A 161 -7.95 -5.28 4.20
C ASP A 161 -7.19 -4.18 4.95
N GLU A 162 -7.68 -3.86 6.14
CA GLU A 162 -7.08 -2.85 7.00
C GLU A 162 -5.69 -3.27 7.54
N ASN A 163 -5.39 -4.57 7.51
CA ASN A 163 -4.16 -5.15 8.03
C ASN A 163 -3.12 -5.42 6.92
N ASP A 164 -3.44 -5.17 5.65
CA ASP A 164 -2.47 -5.29 4.56
C ASP A 164 -1.31 -4.30 4.77
N ILE A 165 -0.09 -4.83 4.74
CA ILE A 165 1.13 -4.09 5.06
C ILE A 165 1.34 -2.87 4.17
N TRP A 166 1.01 -2.95 2.88
CA TRP A 166 1.24 -1.86 1.92
C TRP A 166 0.17 -0.78 2.05
N GLY A 167 -1.06 -1.16 2.38
CA GLY A 167 -2.11 -0.22 2.76
C GLY A 167 -1.72 0.61 3.98
N VAL A 168 -1.26 -0.06 5.05
CA VAL A 168 -0.76 0.59 6.27
C VAL A 168 0.44 1.50 5.98
N ILE A 169 1.43 0.98 5.24
CA ILE A 169 2.64 1.73 4.90
C ILE A 169 2.29 3.00 4.11
N SER A 170 1.44 2.90 3.08
CA SER A 170 1.04 4.07 2.30
C SER A 170 0.33 5.12 3.16
N LYS A 171 -0.53 4.70 4.09
CA LYS A 171 -1.21 5.61 5.02
C LYS A 171 -0.21 6.28 5.96
N ALA A 172 0.73 5.53 6.51
CA ALA A 172 1.78 6.05 7.38
C ALA A 172 2.71 7.04 6.65
N GLU A 173 3.06 6.76 5.40
CA GLU A 173 3.88 7.68 4.58
C GLU A 173 3.16 8.98 4.26
N THR A 174 1.85 8.93 3.99
CA THR A 174 1.02 10.14 3.84
C THR A 174 0.95 10.94 5.14
N LEU A 175 0.76 10.29 6.29
CA LEU A 175 0.78 10.96 7.60
C LEU A 175 2.12 11.64 7.87
N MET A 176 3.23 10.95 7.59
CA MET A 176 4.57 11.53 7.71
C MET A 176 4.78 12.72 6.77
N ALA A 177 4.26 12.65 5.53
CA ALA A 177 4.34 13.76 4.57
C ALA A 177 3.53 14.99 5.01
N ASN A 178 2.47 14.79 5.80
CA ASN A 178 1.67 15.85 6.40
C ASN A 178 2.17 16.30 7.78
N GLU A 179 3.34 15.81 8.23
CA GLU A 179 3.91 16.07 9.56
C GLU A 179 3.05 15.55 10.74
N ASP A 180 2.10 14.64 10.48
CA ASP A 180 1.28 13.95 11.48
C ASP A 180 2.05 12.79 12.15
N TRP A 181 3.22 13.09 12.71
CA TRP A 181 4.20 12.11 13.18
C TRP A 181 3.66 11.16 14.26
N GLU A 182 2.83 11.66 15.18
CA GLU A 182 2.26 10.86 16.27
C GLU A 182 1.33 9.77 15.73
N GLN A 183 0.43 10.14 14.82
CA GLN A 183 -0.48 9.20 14.18
C GLN A 183 0.29 8.17 13.36
N ALA A 184 1.32 8.60 12.60
CA ALA A 184 2.16 7.69 11.83
C ALA A 184 2.88 6.67 12.73
N VAL A 185 3.45 7.11 13.85
CA VAL A 185 4.13 6.22 14.82
C VAL A 185 3.15 5.22 15.44
N ASN A 186 1.97 5.67 15.86
CA ASN A 186 0.97 4.79 16.47
C ASN A 186 0.50 3.71 15.49
N LEU A 187 0.16 4.11 14.26
CA LEU A 187 -0.25 3.19 13.20
C LEU A 187 0.84 2.14 12.90
N LEU A 188 2.09 2.57 12.74
CA LEU A 188 3.20 1.66 12.46
C LEU A 188 3.55 0.75 13.64
N LYS A 189 3.38 1.20 14.89
CA LYS A 189 3.53 0.36 16.08
C LYS A 189 2.48 -0.74 16.15
N GLU A 190 1.22 -0.39 15.88
CA GLU A 190 0.14 -1.37 15.85
C GLU A 190 0.41 -2.43 14.77
N ALA A 191 0.77 -2.00 13.57
CA ALA A 191 1.09 -2.90 12.48
C ALA A 191 2.32 -3.78 12.76
N TYR A 192 3.34 -3.22 13.41
CA TYR A 192 4.53 -3.96 13.84
C TYR A 192 4.19 -5.05 14.86
N SER A 193 3.29 -4.78 15.82
CA SER A 193 2.87 -5.79 16.79
C SER A 193 2.13 -6.98 16.18
N LYS A 194 1.51 -6.80 15.00
CA LYS A 194 0.83 -7.88 14.25
C LYS A 194 1.79 -8.63 13.32
N ASN A 195 2.94 -8.04 13.00
CA ASN A 195 3.91 -8.54 12.01
C ASN A 195 5.35 -8.24 12.46
N GLU A 196 5.78 -8.85 13.57
CA GLU A 196 7.00 -8.45 14.31
C GLU A 196 8.30 -8.53 13.49
N ASP A 197 8.31 -9.30 12.39
CA ASP A 197 9.47 -9.51 11.50
C ASP A 197 9.38 -8.79 10.15
N GLU A 198 8.38 -7.92 9.94
CA GLU A 198 8.22 -7.22 8.66
C GLU A 198 9.20 -6.03 8.53
N GLU A 199 10.27 -6.22 7.75
CA GLU A 199 11.36 -5.25 7.57
C GLU A 199 10.84 -3.88 7.10
N GLU A 200 9.90 -3.87 6.16
CA GLU A 200 9.35 -2.63 5.57
C GLU A 200 8.63 -1.77 6.63
N ILE A 201 7.90 -2.40 7.55
CA ILE A 201 7.23 -1.72 8.67
C ILE A 201 8.27 -1.20 9.66
N SER A 202 9.24 -2.05 10.04
CA SER A 202 10.26 -1.69 11.03
C SER A 202 11.11 -0.48 10.59
N SER A 203 11.47 -0.42 9.30
CA SER A 203 12.23 0.68 8.70
C SER A 203 11.44 1.99 8.75
N ARG A 204 10.15 1.95 8.40
CA ARG A 204 9.27 3.12 8.43
C ARG A 204 8.96 3.57 9.85
N LEU A 205 8.81 2.63 10.79
CA LEU A 205 8.61 2.96 12.19
C LEU A 205 9.80 3.75 12.76
N ARG A 206 11.04 3.33 12.45
CA ARG A 206 12.25 4.08 12.84
C ARG A 206 12.27 5.48 12.21
N LYS A 207 11.90 5.60 10.93
CA LYS A 207 11.78 6.90 10.25
C LYS A 207 10.75 7.81 10.91
N ALA A 208 9.56 7.28 11.20
CA ALA A 208 8.48 8.02 11.86
C ALA A 208 8.87 8.44 13.29
N GLN A 209 9.50 7.56 14.07
CA GLN A 209 9.98 7.88 15.43
C GLN A 209 11.06 8.97 15.40
N LYS A 210 12.00 8.91 14.45
CA LYS A 210 13.00 9.97 14.26
C LYS A 210 12.32 11.30 13.91
N GLY A 211 11.37 11.29 12.97
CA GLY A 211 10.60 12.48 12.61
C GLY A 211 9.84 13.06 13.80
N LEU A 212 9.17 12.21 14.59
CA LEU A 212 8.49 12.61 15.81
C LEU A 212 9.44 13.26 16.83
N LYS A 213 10.61 12.65 17.08
CA LYS A 213 11.61 13.21 18.00
C LYS A 213 12.07 14.59 17.53
N ILE A 214 12.37 14.74 16.24
CA ILE A 214 12.79 16.03 15.65
C ILE A 214 11.66 17.06 15.77
N SER A 215 10.40 16.68 15.51
CA SER A 215 9.25 17.60 15.60
C SER A 215 9.00 18.14 17.01
N LYS A 216 9.36 17.36 18.05
CA LYS A 216 9.24 17.74 19.47
C LYS A 216 10.45 18.51 20.00
N GLN A 217 11.59 18.46 19.31
CA GLN A 217 12.77 19.22 19.69
C GLN A 217 12.58 20.70 19.38
N LYS A 218 13.13 21.57 20.24
CA LYS A 218 13.17 23.02 19.99
C LYS A 218 13.88 23.26 18.65
N ASP A 219 13.24 24.00 17.75
CA ASP A 219 13.84 24.37 16.46
C ASP A 219 14.85 25.51 16.64
N TYR A 220 16.12 25.18 16.85
CA TYR A 220 17.19 26.16 17.08
C TYR A 220 17.39 27.09 15.89
N TYR A 221 17.11 26.62 14.67
CA TYR A 221 17.18 27.45 13.47
C TYR A 221 16.07 28.51 13.48
N LYS A 222 14.84 28.14 13.87
CA LYS A 222 13.75 29.10 14.08
C LYS A 222 14.05 30.06 15.24
N VAL A 223 14.66 29.59 16.33
CA VAL A 223 15.05 30.44 17.46
C VAL A 223 16.04 31.52 17.03
N LEU A 224 17.02 31.19 16.17
CA LEU A 224 17.96 32.16 15.60
C LEU A 224 17.40 32.92 14.38
N GLY A 225 16.27 32.49 13.82
CA GLY A 225 15.65 33.08 12.63
C GLY A 225 16.45 32.86 11.35
N VAL A 226 17.07 31.69 11.19
CA VAL A 226 17.89 31.33 10.02
C VAL A 226 17.36 30.06 9.33
N PRO A 227 17.68 29.84 8.04
CA PRO A 227 17.36 28.57 7.38
C PRO A 227 18.30 27.44 7.85
N LYS A 228 17.86 26.19 7.72
CA LYS A 228 18.63 24.99 8.14
C LYS A 228 19.99 24.84 7.43
N ASN A 229 20.12 25.40 6.22
CA ASN A 229 21.36 25.40 5.45
C ASN A 229 22.27 26.61 5.73
N ALA A 230 21.98 27.40 6.77
CA ALA A 230 22.80 28.56 7.13
C ALA A 230 24.26 28.15 7.41
N ASP A 231 25.18 28.91 6.82
CA ASP A 231 26.61 28.80 7.08
C ASP A 231 26.97 29.40 8.45
N GLU A 232 28.17 29.10 8.94
CA GLU A 232 28.64 29.56 10.25
C GLU A 232 28.62 31.10 10.37
N ARG A 233 28.95 31.80 9.28
CA ARG A 233 28.91 33.26 9.23
C ARG A 233 27.49 33.81 9.42
N THR A 234 26.50 33.19 8.77
CA THR A 234 25.09 33.55 8.90
C THR A 234 24.58 33.27 10.31
N LEU A 235 24.93 32.12 10.89
CA LEU A 235 24.59 31.78 12.28
C LEU A 235 25.13 32.82 13.27
N LYS A 236 26.42 33.16 13.16
CA LYS A 236 27.07 34.16 14.04
C LYS A 236 26.45 35.55 13.90
N LYS A 237 26.12 35.96 12.67
CA LYS A 237 25.47 37.25 12.40
C LYS A 237 24.04 37.29 12.96
N ALA A 238 23.27 36.22 12.77
CA ALA A 238 21.90 36.12 13.26
C ALA A 238 21.85 36.12 14.78
N TYR A 239 22.71 35.33 15.44
CA TYR A 239 22.83 35.30 16.90
C TYR A 239 23.10 36.70 17.48
N ARG A 240 24.13 37.41 16.99
CA ARG A 240 24.43 38.78 17.45
C ARG A 240 23.22 39.72 17.32
N LYS A 241 22.51 39.66 16.19
CA LYS A 241 21.32 40.48 15.95
C LYS A 241 20.16 40.11 16.90
N ALA A 242 19.97 38.83 17.18
CA ALA A 242 18.92 38.34 18.05
C ALA A 242 19.18 38.66 19.52
N THR A 243 20.43 38.50 20.00
CA THR A 243 20.82 38.84 21.39
C THR A 243 20.61 40.32 21.69
N LEU A 244 20.95 41.21 20.75
CA LEU A 244 20.71 42.65 20.90
C LEU A 244 19.22 43.01 21.04
N LYS A 245 18.32 42.21 20.45
CA LYS A 245 16.86 42.39 20.57
C LYS A 245 16.30 41.73 21.83
N ALA A 246 16.96 40.71 22.36
CA ALA A 246 16.55 40.00 23.57
C ALA A 246 17.08 40.62 24.87
N HIS A 247 17.81 41.75 24.79
CA HIS A 247 18.29 42.47 25.97
C HIS A 247 17.12 43.04 26.80
N PRO A 248 17.16 42.98 28.15
CA PRO A 248 16.10 43.49 29.03
C PRO A 248 15.73 44.95 28.73
N ASP A 249 16.73 45.80 28.46
CA ASP A 249 16.53 47.23 28.12
C ASP A 249 15.73 47.46 26.83
N LYS A 250 15.57 46.43 26.00
CA LYS A 250 14.78 46.49 24.75
C LYS A 250 13.49 45.66 24.83
N GLY A 251 13.04 45.31 26.03
CA GLY A 251 11.83 44.52 26.26
C GLY A 251 12.01 43.01 26.06
N GLY A 252 13.25 42.52 26.12
CA GLY A 252 13.56 41.09 26.09
C GLY A 252 13.36 40.40 27.44
N SER A 253 13.46 39.07 27.45
CA SER A 253 13.35 38.26 28.67
C SER A 253 14.54 37.33 28.82
N GLN A 254 14.89 36.98 30.06
CA GLN A 254 15.97 36.03 30.33
C GLN A 254 15.74 34.70 29.61
N ALA A 255 14.51 34.21 29.56
CA ALA A 255 14.15 32.99 28.84
C ALA A 255 14.47 33.05 27.33
N LYS A 256 14.25 34.21 26.68
CA LYS A 256 14.61 34.41 25.27
C LYS A 256 16.12 34.41 25.07
N MET A 257 16.87 35.06 25.97
CA MET A 257 18.34 35.03 25.94
C MET A 257 18.88 33.61 26.12
N THR A 258 18.37 32.86 27.09
CA THR A 258 18.78 31.46 27.32
C THR A 258 18.55 30.60 26.08
N ALA A 259 17.37 30.72 25.44
CA ALA A 259 17.07 29.96 24.22
C ALA A 259 17.98 30.33 23.04
N LEU A 260 18.33 31.61 22.87
CA LEU A 260 19.26 32.06 21.83
C LEU A 260 20.67 31.52 22.05
N ASN A 261 21.14 31.52 23.30
CA ASN A 261 22.46 31.00 23.66
C ASN A 261 22.53 29.49 23.42
N GLU A 262 21.53 28.74 23.91
CA GLU A 262 21.37 27.29 23.68
C GLU A 262 21.36 26.96 22.18
N ALA A 263 20.57 27.70 21.40
CA ALA A 263 20.50 27.52 19.95
C ALA A 263 21.85 27.77 19.25
N TYR A 264 22.55 28.85 19.62
CA TYR A 264 23.83 29.18 19.01
C TYR A 264 24.93 28.19 19.41
N GLU A 265 24.97 27.74 20.66
CA GLU A 265 25.94 26.73 21.14
C GLU A 265 25.83 25.43 20.34
N VAL A 266 24.60 24.93 20.15
CA VAL A 266 24.36 23.70 19.40
C VAL A 266 24.67 23.87 17.92
N LEU A 267 24.20 24.96 17.29
CA LEU A 267 24.33 25.14 15.84
C LEU A 267 25.70 25.62 15.38
N SER A 268 26.49 26.28 16.24
CA SER A 268 27.84 26.76 15.90
C SER A 268 28.90 25.66 15.94
N ASN A 269 28.67 24.58 16.69
CA ASN A 269 29.55 23.42 16.72
C ASN A 269 29.13 22.38 15.66
N PRO A 270 30.00 22.00 14.70
CA PRO A 270 29.64 21.04 13.64
C PRO A 270 29.18 19.67 14.15
N GLU A 271 29.78 19.16 15.23
CA GLU A 271 29.41 17.86 15.80
C GLU A 271 28.06 17.93 16.52
N LEU A 272 27.83 18.97 17.33
CA LEU A 272 26.54 19.16 18.02
C LEU A 272 25.41 19.43 17.03
N ARG A 273 25.67 20.23 16.00
CA ARG A 273 24.73 20.47 14.90
C ARG A 273 24.40 19.17 14.18
N ALA A 274 25.39 18.35 13.85
CA ALA A 274 25.15 17.06 13.21
C ALA A 274 24.34 16.09 14.10
N ARG A 275 24.57 16.09 15.42
CA ARG A 275 23.77 15.29 16.37
C ARG A 275 22.33 15.78 16.41
N TYR A 276 22.14 17.10 16.54
CA TYR A 276 20.85 17.76 16.54
C TYR A 276 20.06 17.50 15.24
N ASP A 277 20.67 17.70 14.08
CA ASP A 277 20.06 17.47 12.77
C ASP A 277 19.69 15.99 12.54
N ASN A 278 20.40 15.08 13.20
CA ASN A 278 20.10 13.65 13.19
C ASN A 278 19.07 13.22 14.25
N GLY A 279 18.54 14.15 15.05
CA GLY A 279 17.63 13.86 16.15
C GLY A 279 18.29 12.98 17.23
N LYS A 280 19.60 13.11 17.46
CA LYS A 280 20.31 12.41 18.54
C LYS A 280 20.24 13.21 19.82
#